data_AF-A0A9E5K597-F1
#
_entry.id   AF-A0A9E5K597-F1
#
_cell.length_a   1.000
_cell.length_b   1.000
_cell.length_c   1.000
_cell.angle_alpha   90.00
_cell.angle_beta   90.00
_cell.angle_gamma   90.00
#
_symmetry.space_group_name_H-M   'P 1'
#
loop_
_entity.id
_entity.type
_entity.pdbx_description
1 polymer ?
#
loop_
_entity_poly.entity_id
_entity_poly.type
_entity_poly.pdbx_seq_one_letter_code
_entity_poly.pdbx_strand_id
1 'polypeptide(L)'
;MSAYTSKLSRVRATSATGSFPSKVPTATQPSGAGVVGDPVVQGAPQWIQVIPFGDGADDSTFDLRVIGWKVSDLGLWVPTILAQAACTLSTAVGVDTYEVTSSQRFADTISLTQVRADVDSKLSSPTGNLVGSFQVETRGSAFIEVTFNLGTATGANALISWV
;
A
#
# COMPACT_ATOMS: atom_id res chain seq x y z
N MET A 1 28.74 7.86 5.40
CA MET A 1 27.47 7.12 5.43
C MET A 1 26.88 7.19 4.04
N SER A 2 26.59 6.05 3.40
CA SER A 2 25.78 6.06 2.17
C SER A 2 24.37 6.49 2.57
N ALA A 3 23.82 7.54 1.97
CA ALA A 3 22.43 7.89 2.19
C ALA A 3 21.55 6.71 1.76
N TYR A 4 20.66 6.26 2.64
CA TYR A 4 19.63 5.29 2.27
C TYR A 4 18.63 6.01 1.36
N THR A 5 18.66 5.73 0.06
CA THR A 5 17.65 6.23 -0.88
C THR A 5 16.55 5.19 -0.99
N SER A 6 15.44 5.43 -0.30
CA SER A 6 14.23 4.64 -0.47
C SER A 6 13.66 4.86 -1.87
N LYS A 7 13.39 3.79 -2.61
CA LYS A 7 12.80 3.83 -3.95
C LYS A 7 11.34 3.42 -3.88
N LEU A 8 10.50 4.08 -4.67
CA LEU A 8 9.15 3.63 -4.92
C LEU A 8 9.20 2.32 -5.71
N SER A 9 8.38 1.36 -5.31
CA SER A 9 8.26 0.06 -5.96
C SER A 9 6.81 -0.37 -6.00
N ARG A 10 6.41 -1.10 -7.06
CA ARG A 10 5.07 -1.65 -7.15
C ARG A 10 4.86 -2.68 -6.03
N VAL A 11 3.74 -2.60 -5.34
CA VAL A 11 3.37 -3.59 -4.33
C VAL A 11 3.03 -4.94 -5.00
N ARG A 12 2.47 -4.90 -6.22
CA ARG A 12 2.23 -6.09 -7.05
C ARG A 12 2.74 -5.91 -8.47
N ALA A 13 3.27 -6.98 -9.06
CA ALA A 13 3.68 -6.98 -10.47
C ALA A 13 2.49 -6.63 -11.39
N THR A 14 1.37 -7.31 -11.21
CA THR A 14 0.09 -7.02 -11.86
C THR A 14 -0.90 -6.42 -10.86
N SER A 15 -1.77 -5.53 -11.32
CA SER A 15 -2.83 -4.98 -10.47
C SER A 15 -3.72 -6.09 -9.92
N ALA A 16 -4.12 -5.95 -8.67
CA ALA A 16 -5.05 -6.86 -8.03
C ALA A 16 -6.45 -6.71 -8.64
N THR A 17 -7.16 -7.83 -8.68
CA THR A 17 -8.59 -7.90 -9.00
C THR A 17 -9.35 -8.51 -7.83
N GLY A 18 -10.62 -8.14 -7.68
CA GLY A 18 -11.53 -8.71 -6.67
C GLY A 18 -11.55 -7.94 -5.35
N SER A 19 -11.83 -8.68 -4.26
CA SER A 19 -12.08 -8.14 -2.93
C SER A 19 -10.95 -8.40 -1.94
N PHE A 20 -11.01 -7.73 -0.78
CA PHE A 20 -10.03 -7.96 0.28
C PHE A 20 -9.95 -9.45 0.65
N PRO A 21 -8.77 -10.09 0.53
CA PRO A 21 -8.60 -11.44 1.00
C PRO A 21 -8.67 -11.48 2.53
N SER A 22 -9.25 -12.56 3.07
CA SER A 22 -9.16 -12.82 4.51
C SER A 22 -7.72 -13.11 4.89
N LYS A 23 -7.20 -12.41 5.91
CA LYS A 23 -5.86 -12.61 6.45
C LYS A 23 -5.96 -13.19 7.85
N VAL A 24 -5.40 -14.38 8.01
CA VAL A 24 -5.40 -15.14 9.26
C VAL A 24 -3.97 -15.40 9.72
N PRO A 25 -3.75 -15.65 11.02
CA PRO A 25 -2.43 -16.05 11.51
C PRO A 25 -1.88 -17.28 10.78
N THR A 26 -0.56 -17.33 10.58
CA THR A 26 0.13 -18.42 9.88
C THR A 26 1.44 -18.79 10.56
N ALA A 27 1.82 -20.07 10.47
CA ALA A 27 3.12 -20.55 10.96
C ALA A 27 4.27 -20.27 9.97
N THR A 28 3.94 -20.01 8.70
CA THR A 28 4.94 -19.68 7.67
C THR A 28 5.09 -18.18 7.54
N GLN A 29 6.31 -17.73 7.23
CA GLN A 29 6.58 -16.31 7.00
C GLN A 29 5.69 -15.76 5.86
N PRO A 30 5.05 -14.59 6.05
CA PRO A 30 4.30 -13.91 5.00
C PRO A 30 5.16 -13.69 3.77
N SER A 31 4.63 -14.04 2.61
CA SER A 31 5.29 -13.90 1.32
C SER A 31 4.23 -13.81 0.20
N GLY A 32 4.67 -13.52 -1.02
CA GLY A 32 3.81 -13.44 -2.19
C GLY A 32 3.40 -12.02 -2.56
N ALA A 33 2.46 -11.91 -3.51
CA ALA A 33 2.08 -10.65 -4.12
C ALA A 33 1.42 -9.70 -3.12
N GLY A 34 2.01 -8.52 -2.94
CA GLY A 34 1.53 -7.51 -2.02
C GLY A 34 2.32 -7.45 -0.72
N VAL A 35 3.15 -8.46 -0.42
CA VAL A 35 4.01 -8.50 0.77
C VAL A 35 5.35 -7.84 0.47
N VAL A 36 5.71 -6.88 1.31
CA VAL A 36 6.91 -6.04 1.22
C VAL A 36 7.71 -6.29 2.49
N GLY A 37 8.90 -6.86 2.32
CA GLY A 37 9.82 -7.11 3.43
C GLY A 37 10.59 -5.87 3.84
N ASP A 38 11.02 -5.85 5.10
CA ASP A 38 11.98 -4.88 5.63
C ASP A 38 13.28 -4.94 4.81
N PRO A 39 13.77 -3.80 4.28
CA PRO A 39 15.05 -3.72 3.59
C PRO A 39 16.18 -3.88 4.60
N VAL A 40 16.42 -5.13 5.05
CA VAL A 40 17.62 -5.69 5.71
C VAL A 40 18.66 -4.65 6.18
N VAL A 41 18.30 -3.77 7.10
CA VAL A 41 19.25 -2.88 7.80
C VAL A 41 18.63 -2.60 9.17
N GLN A 42 19.43 -2.78 10.23
CA GLN A 42 19.00 -2.56 11.62
C GLN A 42 18.15 -1.30 11.78
N GLY A 43 16.91 -1.48 12.23
CA GLY A 43 15.93 -0.41 12.41
C GLY A 43 14.91 -0.40 11.27
N ALA A 44 13.88 -1.26 11.39
CA ALA A 44 12.74 -1.25 10.49
C ALA A 44 12.21 0.19 10.37
N PRO A 45 12.08 0.75 9.16
CA PRO A 45 11.67 2.14 8.99
C PRO A 45 10.29 2.33 9.61
N GLN A 46 10.15 3.41 10.39
CA GLN A 46 8.95 3.65 11.20
C GLN A 46 7.74 3.94 10.32
N TRP A 47 7.97 4.43 9.09
CA TRP A 47 6.93 4.85 8.17
C TRP A 47 7.06 4.15 6.81
N ILE A 48 5.91 3.95 6.19
CA ILE A 48 5.82 3.69 4.76
C ILE A 48 5.03 4.81 4.10
N GLN A 49 5.40 5.18 2.89
CA GLN A 49 4.58 5.98 2.00
C GLN A 49 3.91 5.07 0.98
N VAL A 50 2.61 5.29 0.78
CA VAL A 50 1.76 4.56 -0.16
C VAL A 50 1.20 5.56 -1.17
N ILE A 51 1.38 5.26 -2.45
CA ILE A 51 0.83 6.03 -3.58
C ILE A 51 -0.13 5.09 -4.35
N PRO A 52 -1.44 5.20 -4.13
CA PRO A 52 -2.40 4.31 -4.78
C PRO A 52 -2.53 4.61 -6.27
N PHE A 53 -2.65 3.55 -7.08
CA PHE A 53 -2.95 3.64 -8.50
C PHE A 53 -3.78 2.43 -8.94
N GLY A 54 -4.38 2.50 -10.12
CA GLY A 54 -5.24 1.42 -10.59
C GLY A 54 -5.49 1.46 -12.09
N ASP A 55 -6.23 0.46 -12.54
CA ASP A 55 -6.76 0.35 -13.88
C ASP A 55 -8.24 0.76 -13.84
N GLY A 56 -8.70 1.51 -14.84
CA GLY A 56 -10.06 2.02 -14.90
C GLY A 56 -10.15 3.39 -15.53
N ALA A 57 -11.34 3.98 -15.46
CA ALA A 57 -11.58 5.34 -15.87
C ALA A 57 -11.19 6.33 -14.76
N ASP A 58 -11.20 7.62 -15.11
CA ASP A 58 -11.28 8.69 -14.12
C ASP A 58 -12.48 8.46 -13.18
N ASP A 59 -12.39 8.93 -11.94
CA ASP A 59 -13.37 8.74 -10.88
C ASP A 59 -13.66 7.28 -10.47
N SER A 60 -12.93 6.31 -11.02
CA SER A 60 -13.10 4.92 -10.63
C SER A 60 -12.54 4.66 -9.22
N THR A 61 -13.21 3.83 -8.44
CA THR A 61 -12.93 3.67 -7.00
C THR A 61 -12.39 2.29 -6.65
N PHE A 62 -11.56 2.25 -5.61
CA PHE A 62 -11.16 1.03 -4.92
C PHE A 62 -10.75 1.35 -3.48
N ASP A 63 -10.80 0.35 -2.61
CA ASP A 63 -10.23 0.44 -1.28
C ASP A 63 -8.87 -0.25 -1.23
N LEU A 64 -7.98 0.30 -0.40
CA LEU A 64 -6.67 -0.22 -0.12
C LEU A 64 -6.54 -0.45 1.39
N ARG A 65 -5.97 -1.58 1.80
CA ARG A 65 -5.69 -1.88 3.20
C ARG A 65 -4.23 -2.26 3.39
N VAL A 66 -3.60 -1.59 4.35
CA VAL A 66 -2.23 -1.84 4.82
C VAL A 66 -2.29 -2.74 6.05
N ILE A 67 -1.58 -3.86 5.98
CA ILE A 67 -1.51 -4.89 7.02
C ILE A 67 -0.06 -5.02 7.46
N GLY A 68 0.19 -4.88 8.76
CA GLY A 68 1.48 -5.19 9.36
C GLY A 68 1.49 -6.63 9.88
N TRP A 69 2.57 -7.35 9.62
CA TRP A 69 2.79 -8.70 10.14
C TRP A 69 3.82 -8.69 11.25
N LYS A 70 3.48 -9.32 12.37
CA LYS A 70 4.38 -9.53 13.51
C LYS A 70 4.49 -11.01 13.83
N VAL A 71 5.69 -11.44 14.20
CA VAL A 71 5.93 -12.80 14.67
C VAL A 71 5.83 -12.83 16.19
N SER A 72 5.15 -13.85 16.74
CA SER A 72 5.16 -14.12 18.18
C SER A 72 6.44 -14.85 18.58
N ASP A 73 6.71 -14.93 19.88
CA ASP A 73 7.86 -15.68 20.41
C ASP A 73 7.86 -17.17 20.03
N LEU A 74 6.69 -17.73 19.70
CA LEU A 74 6.52 -19.11 19.26
C LEU A 74 6.53 -19.27 17.73
N GLY A 75 6.82 -18.20 16.98
CA GLY A 75 6.91 -18.23 15.51
C GLY A 75 5.59 -18.07 14.77
N LEU A 76 4.48 -17.70 15.45
CA LEU A 76 3.20 -17.44 14.80
C LEU A 76 3.18 -16.03 14.22
N TRP A 77 2.96 -15.91 12.92
CA TRP A 77 2.77 -14.63 12.24
C TRP A 77 1.33 -14.19 12.35
N VAL A 78 1.11 -13.01 12.94
CA VAL A 78 -0.22 -12.43 13.16
C VAL A 78 -0.36 -11.18 12.30
N PRO A 79 -1.37 -11.11 11.41
CA PRO A 79 -1.65 -9.90 10.64
C PRO A 79 -2.38 -8.88 11.53
N THR A 80 -2.06 -7.62 11.37
CA THR A 80 -2.78 -6.51 11.99
C THR A 80 -3.04 -5.41 10.98
N ILE A 81 -4.29 -4.97 10.87
CA ILE A 81 -4.63 -3.82 10.03
C ILE A 81 -4.02 -2.56 10.65
N LEU A 82 -3.20 -1.85 9.87
CA LEU A 82 -2.59 -0.58 10.27
C LEU A 82 -3.45 0.59 9.79
N ALA A 83 -3.86 0.55 8.52
CA ALA A 83 -4.76 1.54 7.93
C ALA A 83 -5.56 0.95 6.76
N GLN A 84 -6.69 1.57 6.47
CA GLN A 84 -7.50 1.37 5.27
C GLN A 84 -7.82 2.73 4.66
N ALA A 85 -7.78 2.80 3.33
CA ALA A 85 -8.08 3.99 2.56
C ALA A 85 -9.10 3.68 1.47
N ALA A 86 -10.07 4.57 1.27
CA ALA A 86 -10.86 4.64 0.05
C ALA A 86 -10.14 5.55 -0.94
N CYS A 87 -9.97 5.09 -2.17
CA CYS A 87 -9.21 5.77 -3.22
C CYS A 87 -10.09 5.98 -4.46
N THR A 88 -10.01 7.16 -5.04
CA THR A 88 -10.63 7.49 -6.34
C THR A 88 -9.53 7.83 -7.33
N LEU A 89 -9.55 7.19 -8.49
CA LEU A 89 -8.63 7.41 -9.60
C LEU A 89 -8.86 8.78 -10.23
N SER A 90 -7.78 9.36 -10.72
CA SER A 90 -7.78 10.67 -11.39
C SER A 90 -7.41 10.57 -12.87
N THR A 91 -7.38 11.71 -13.55
CA THR A 91 -6.87 11.76 -14.92
C THR A 91 -5.36 11.56 -15.01
N ALA A 92 -4.61 11.68 -13.91
CA ALA A 92 -3.15 11.52 -13.89
C ALA A 92 -2.74 10.08 -14.17
N VAL A 93 -2.05 9.86 -15.28
CA VAL A 93 -1.57 8.53 -15.71
C VAL A 93 -0.08 8.34 -15.46
N GLY A 94 0.35 7.08 -15.47
CA GLY A 94 1.76 6.72 -15.48
C GLY A 94 2.44 6.93 -16.83
N VAL A 95 3.63 6.35 -16.97
CA VAL A 95 4.46 6.39 -18.18
C VAL A 95 4.76 4.96 -18.59
N ASP A 96 4.56 4.63 -19.86
CA ASP A 96 4.84 3.28 -20.36
C ASP A 96 6.26 2.82 -20.04
N THR A 97 6.42 1.52 -19.82
CA THR A 97 7.67 0.85 -19.42
C THR A 97 8.15 1.11 -17.99
N TYR A 98 7.51 2.00 -17.23
CA TYR A 98 7.81 2.25 -15.81
C TYR A 98 6.83 1.56 -14.86
N GLU A 99 7.01 1.79 -13.55
CA GLU A 99 6.26 1.17 -12.46
C GLU A 99 4.76 1.48 -12.47
N VAL A 100 4.32 2.55 -13.11
CA VAL A 100 2.90 2.82 -13.40
C VAL A 100 2.85 3.14 -14.88
N THR A 101 2.11 2.34 -15.66
CA THR A 101 2.08 2.48 -17.13
C THR A 101 1.10 3.58 -17.56
N SER A 102 1.12 3.97 -18.85
CA SER A 102 0.19 5.01 -19.35
C SER A 102 -1.28 4.60 -19.31
N SER A 103 -1.56 3.31 -19.23
CA SER A 103 -2.90 2.74 -19.06
C SER A 103 -3.40 2.81 -17.60
N GLN A 104 -2.54 3.17 -16.66
CA GLN A 104 -2.82 3.16 -15.23
C GLN A 104 -2.89 4.57 -14.69
N ARG A 105 -3.81 4.78 -13.74
CA ARG A 105 -4.13 6.09 -13.18
C ARG A 105 -3.75 6.15 -11.72
N PHE A 106 -3.19 7.28 -11.29
CA PHE A 106 -2.99 7.57 -9.88
C PHE A 106 -4.28 8.03 -9.23
N ALA A 107 -4.44 7.72 -7.94
CA ALA A 107 -5.49 8.32 -7.13
C ALA A 107 -5.12 9.76 -6.75
N ASP A 108 -6.09 10.68 -6.78
CA ASP A 108 -5.93 12.07 -6.30
C ASP A 108 -6.79 12.37 -5.07
N THR A 109 -7.83 11.56 -4.87
CA THR A 109 -8.77 11.63 -3.76
C THR A 109 -8.64 10.37 -2.93
N ILE A 110 -8.11 10.53 -1.72
CA ILE A 110 -7.82 9.45 -0.79
C ILE A 110 -8.43 9.82 0.56
N SER A 111 -9.20 8.91 1.15
CA SER A 111 -9.76 9.06 2.49
C SER A 111 -9.35 7.87 3.36
N LEU A 112 -8.71 8.12 4.51
CA LEU A 112 -8.40 7.08 5.48
C LEU A 112 -9.68 6.68 6.21
N THR A 113 -10.26 5.54 5.82
CA THR A 113 -11.52 5.01 6.36
C THR A 113 -11.33 4.24 7.66
N GLN A 114 -10.11 3.75 7.90
CA GLN A 114 -9.72 3.13 9.16
C GLN A 114 -8.25 3.42 9.42
N VAL A 115 -7.91 3.81 10.65
CA VAL A 115 -6.52 3.79 11.14
C VAL A 115 -6.56 3.12 12.50
N ARG A 116 -5.62 2.20 12.75
CA ARG A 116 -5.52 1.55 14.05
C ARG A 116 -5.26 2.63 15.12
N ALA A 117 -5.93 2.53 16.27
CA ALA A 117 -5.96 3.62 17.25
C ALA A 117 -4.59 4.06 17.77
N ASP A 118 -3.63 3.14 17.81
CA ASP A 118 -2.24 3.38 18.18
C ASP A 118 -1.35 3.53 16.95
N VAL A 119 -1.82 3.93 15.77
CA VAL A 119 -0.99 4.13 14.57
C VAL A 119 -1.15 5.55 14.06
N ASP A 120 -0.04 6.26 13.89
CA ASP A 120 -0.07 7.59 13.28
C ASP A 120 -0.11 7.48 11.73
N SER A 121 -0.73 8.47 11.11
CA SER A 121 -0.86 8.56 9.66
C SER A 121 -0.76 10.01 9.17
N LYS A 122 -0.29 10.18 7.93
CA LYS A 122 -0.23 11.49 7.25
C LYS A 122 -0.87 11.35 5.89
N LEU A 123 -1.81 12.21 5.55
CA LEU A 123 -2.55 12.16 4.29
C LEU A 123 -2.20 13.37 3.42
N SER A 124 -1.86 13.12 2.15
CA SER A 124 -1.75 14.12 1.10
C SER A 124 -2.71 13.74 -0.02
N SER A 125 -3.89 14.35 -0.01
CA SER A 125 -4.96 14.11 -1.00
C SER A 125 -5.31 15.44 -1.67
N PRO A 126 -4.46 15.95 -2.56
CA PRO A 126 -4.58 17.30 -3.11
C PRO A 126 -5.82 17.51 -3.99
N THR A 127 -6.48 16.45 -4.47
CA THR A 127 -7.56 16.50 -5.49
C THR A 127 -7.09 17.18 -6.79
N GLY A 128 -8.00 17.34 -7.76
CA GLY A 128 -7.73 18.12 -8.96
C GLY A 128 -6.70 17.48 -9.89
N ASN A 129 -6.68 16.15 -9.96
CA ASN A 129 -5.79 15.35 -10.81
C ASN A 129 -4.30 15.43 -10.42
N LEU A 130 -4.02 15.73 -9.15
CA LEU A 130 -2.68 15.68 -8.59
C LEU A 130 -2.50 14.37 -7.81
N VAL A 131 -1.35 13.70 -8.02
CA VAL A 131 -1.07 12.41 -7.40
C VAL A 131 -1.15 12.51 -5.87
N GLY A 132 -2.08 11.76 -5.28
CA GLY A 132 -2.25 11.63 -3.85
C GLY A 132 -1.37 10.54 -3.25
N SER A 133 -1.04 10.69 -1.98
CA SER A 133 -0.33 9.68 -1.20
C SER A 133 -0.67 9.77 0.28
N PHE A 134 -0.38 8.71 1.02
CA PHE A 134 -0.44 8.75 2.48
C PHE A 134 0.73 7.99 3.09
N GLN A 135 1.05 8.32 4.34
CA GLN A 135 2.03 7.61 5.14
C GLN A 135 1.36 6.98 6.34
N VAL A 136 1.84 5.81 6.75
CA VAL A 136 1.34 5.10 7.93
C VAL A 136 2.52 4.50 8.71
N GLU A 137 2.43 4.55 10.04
CA GLU A 137 3.43 3.91 10.88
C GLU A 137 3.34 2.38 10.83
N THR A 138 4.50 1.74 10.75
CA THR A 138 4.60 0.26 10.67
C THR A 138 4.51 -0.40 12.04
N ARG A 139 4.72 0.35 13.12
CA ARG A 139 4.73 -0.12 14.51
C ARG A 139 5.60 -1.35 14.74
N GLY A 140 6.72 -1.46 14.05
CA GLY A 140 7.65 -2.59 14.18
C GLY A 140 7.11 -3.89 13.58
N SER A 141 6.20 -3.82 12.62
CA SER A 141 5.86 -4.96 11.76
C SER A 141 7.05 -5.30 10.85
N ALA A 142 7.44 -6.57 10.84
CA ALA A 142 8.57 -7.04 10.04
C ALA A 142 8.24 -7.13 8.53
N PHE A 143 6.96 -7.33 8.22
CA PHE A 143 6.45 -7.29 6.85
C PHE A 143 5.23 -6.38 6.79
N ILE A 144 5.12 -5.66 5.68
CA ILE A 144 3.93 -4.92 5.30
C ILE A 144 3.27 -5.66 4.16
N GLU A 145 1.97 -5.84 4.22
CA GLU A 145 1.18 -6.33 3.11
C GLU A 145 0.12 -5.31 2.71
N VAL A 146 0.04 -5.00 1.42
CA VAL A 146 -1.04 -4.16 0.87
C VAL A 146 -2.03 -5.03 0.11
N THR A 147 -3.29 -4.90 0.48
CA THR A 147 -4.42 -5.61 -0.13
C THR A 147 -5.43 -4.60 -0.68
N PHE A 148 -6.28 -5.05 -1.59
CA PHE A 148 -7.19 -4.18 -2.33
C PHE A 148 -8.60 -4.78 -2.38
N ASN A 149 -9.59 -3.92 -2.49
CA ASN A 149 -10.98 -4.27 -2.78
C ASN A 149 -11.49 -3.33 -3.87
N LEU A 150 -11.88 -3.87 -5.01
CA LEU A 150 -12.35 -3.05 -6.13
C LEU A 150 -13.74 -2.47 -5.84
N GLY A 151 -13.93 -1.20 -6.19
CA GLY A 151 -15.23 -0.59 -6.38
C GLY A 151 -15.58 -0.61 -7.86
N THR A 152 -15.47 0.54 -8.53
CA THR A 152 -15.67 0.67 -9.99
C THR A 152 -14.38 0.53 -10.80
N ALA A 153 -13.21 0.58 -10.17
CA ALA A 153 -11.93 0.30 -10.82
C ALA A 153 -11.84 -1.16 -11.29
N THR A 154 -11.14 -1.41 -12.40
CA THR A 154 -10.96 -2.76 -12.96
C THR A 154 -9.70 -3.45 -12.45
N GLY A 155 -8.79 -2.68 -11.84
CA GLY A 155 -7.59 -3.18 -11.17
C GLY A 155 -7.08 -2.16 -10.15
N ALA A 156 -6.43 -2.64 -9.10
CA ALA A 156 -5.88 -1.79 -8.05
C ALA A 156 -4.46 -2.20 -7.65
N ASN A 157 -3.62 -1.22 -7.37
CA ASN A 157 -2.25 -1.41 -6.94
C ASN A 157 -1.76 -0.17 -6.16
N ALA A 158 -0.50 -0.19 -5.74
CA ALA A 158 0.13 0.97 -5.14
C ALA A 158 1.64 0.95 -5.40
N LEU A 159 2.25 2.13 -5.37
CA LEU A 159 3.68 2.27 -5.14
C LEU A 159 3.92 2.40 -3.63
N ILE A 160 4.97 1.75 -3.15
CA ILE A 160 5.39 1.82 -1.75
C ILE A 160 6.87 2.19 -1.65
N SER A 161 7.21 2.98 -0.64
CA SER A 161 8.57 3.23 -0.23
C SER A 161 8.64 3.37 1.28
N TRP A 162 9.77 3.01 1.87
CA TRP A 162 10.04 3.22 3.28
C TRP A 162 10.49 4.66 3.56
N VAL A 163 10.11 5.26 4.68
CA VAL A 163 10.42 6.67 5.02
C VAL A 163 11.02 6.79 6.41
#